data_AF-A0A4Y3VYX8-F1
#
_entry.id   AF-A0A4Y3VYX8-F1
#
_cell.length_a   1.000
_cell.length_b   1.000
_cell.length_c   1.000
_cell.angle_alpha   90.00
_cell.angle_beta   90.00
_cell.angle_gamma   90.00
#
_symmetry.space_group_name_H-M   'P 1'
#
loop_
_entity.id
_entity.type
_entity.pdbx_description
1 polymer ?
#
loop_
_entity_poly.entity_id
_entity_poly.type
_entity_poly.pdbx_seq_one_letter_code
_entity_poly.pdbx_strand_id
1 'polypeptide(L)'
;MDGIGPAAAARHTLRLLARRIQHLTEEINDLTARITTAIAARAPKILEHYGVGPDTAAALLITAGDNPQRMGSEASFAALCGVSPVEASSGKTQRRRLNSTAAATARPTPRSTPSSWPACAGIPARATT
;
A
#
# COMPACT_ATOMS: atom_id res chain seq x y z
N MET A 1 4.01 -38.75 -35.88
CA MET A 1 4.27 -39.28 -34.52
C MET A 1 4.95 -38.14 -33.77
N ASP A 2 4.23 -37.04 -33.54
CA ASP A 2 4.85 -35.75 -33.24
C ASP A 2 4.28 -35.28 -31.90
N GLY A 3 4.84 -35.72 -30.78
CA GLY A 3 4.15 -35.51 -29.49
C GLY A 3 4.98 -35.28 -28.25
N ILE A 4 6.22 -35.78 -28.15
CA ILE A 4 6.95 -35.76 -26.86
C ILE A 4 8.46 -35.56 -27.08
N GLY A 5 8.83 -34.64 -27.97
CA GLY A 5 10.21 -34.17 -28.11
C GLY A 5 10.50 -32.97 -27.20
N PRO A 6 11.76 -32.72 -26.79
CA PRO A 6 12.11 -31.57 -25.96
C PRO A 6 11.68 -30.23 -26.58
N ALA A 7 11.72 -30.12 -27.92
CA ALA A 7 11.25 -28.95 -28.64
C ALA A 7 9.72 -28.73 -28.56
N ALA A 8 8.93 -29.82 -28.52
CA ALA A 8 7.47 -29.74 -28.37
C ALA A 8 7.10 -29.33 -26.93
N ALA A 9 7.79 -29.88 -25.93
CA ALA A 9 7.65 -29.49 -24.52
C ALA A 9 8.02 -28.01 -24.31
N ALA A 10 9.16 -27.56 -24.85
CA ALA A 10 9.56 -26.15 -24.77
C ALA A 10 8.51 -25.20 -25.37
N ARG A 11 7.98 -25.54 -26.55
CA ARG A 11 6.93 -24.75 -27.22
C ARG A 11 5.64 -24.71 -26.41
N HIS A 12 5.28 -25.80 -25.75
CA HIS A 12 4.12 -25.85 -24.86
C HIS A 12 4.32 -24.92 -23.64
N THR A 13 5.45 -25.02 -22.95
CA THR A 13 5.76 -24.18 -21.78
C THR A 13 5.81 -22.70 -22.13
N LEU A 14 6.44 -22.33 -23.25
CA LEU A 14 6.50 -20.94 -23.71
C LEU A 14 5.09 -20.38 -23.99
N ARG A 15 4.21 -21.16 -24.62
CA ARG A 15 2.82 -20.74 -24.85
C ARG A 15 2.05 -20.58 -23.53
N LEU A 16 2.26 -21.47 -22.57
CA LEU A 16 1.63 -21.38 -21.25
C LEU A 16 2.06 -20.09 -20.54
N LEU A 17 3.36 -19.79 -20.51
CA LEU A 17 3.89 -18.57 -19.91
C LEU A 17 3.39 -17.32 -20.63
N ALA A 18 3.40 -17.30 -21.96
CA ALA A 18 2.93 -16.16 -22.75
C ALA A 18 1.45 -15.83 -22.43
N ARG A 19 0.59 -16.84 -22.35
CA ARG A 19 -0.83 -16.65 -21.97
C ARG A 19 -0.96 -16.10 -20.55
N ARG A 20 -0.16 -16.61 -19.60
CA ARG A 20 -0.21 -16.14 -18.21
C ARG A 20 0.28 -14.70 -18.07
N ILE A 21 1.32 -14.32 -18.82
CA ILE A 21 1.82 -12.94 -18.85
C ILE A 21 0.73 -12.00 -19.39
N GLN A 22 0.07 -12.38 -20.49
CA GLN A 22 -1.02 -11.58 -21.07
C GLN A 22 -2.16 -11.39 -20.08
N HIS A 23 -2.63 -12.48 -19.46
CA HIS A 23 -3.70 -12.44 -18.49
C HIS A 23 -3.37 -11.57 -17.27
N LEU A 24 -2.19 -11.74 -16.67
CA LEU A 24 -1.78 -10.92 -15.53
C LEU A 24 -1.57 -9.45 -15.90
N THR A 25 -1.15 -9.18 -17.14
CA THR A 25 -1.02 -7.80 -17.64
C THR A 25 -2.38 -7.13 -17.76
N GLU A 26 -3.40 -7.85 -18.25
CA GLU A 26 -4.78 -7.37 -18.27
C GLU A 26 -5.31 -7.09 -16.86
N GLU A 27 -5.08 -8.00 -15.91
CA GLU A 27 -5.46 -7.79 -14.51
C GLU A 27 -4.76 -6.58 -13.88
N ILE A 28 -3.47 -6.41 -14.11
CA ILE A 28 -2.72 -5.24 -13.64
C ILE A 28 -3.34 -3.95 -14.20
N ASN A 29 -3.62 -3.91 -15.50
CA ASN A 29 -4.19 -2.72 -16.13
C ASN A 29 -5.57 -2.37 -15.58
N ASP A 30 -6.44 -3.37 -15.37
CA ASP A 30 -7.75 -3.17 -14.75
C ASP A 30 -7.63 -2.64 -13.32
N LEU A 31 -6.76 -3.23 -12.51
CA LEU A 31 -6.53 -2.78 -11.13
C LEU A 31 -5.95 -1.37 -11.07
N THR A 32 -4.95 -1.05 -11.91
CA THR A 32 -4.38 0.30 -12.00
C THR A 32 -5.46 1.31 -12.38
N ALA A 33 -6.36 0.97 -13.31
CA ALA A 33 -7.48 1.85 -13.68
C ALA A 33 -8.43 2.07 -12.49
N ARG A 34 -8.82 1.02 -11.77
CA ARG A 34 -9.71 1.11 -10.60
C ARG A 34 -9.08 1.94 -9.47
N ILE A 35 -7.80 1.73 -9.18
CA ILE A 35 -7.04 2.52 -8.21
C ILE A 35 -7.01 3.99 -8.62
N THR A 36 -6.71 4.27 -9.89
CA THR A 36 -6.69 5.64 -10.42
C THR A 36 -8.04 6.33 -10.25
N THR A 37 -9.15 5.65 -10.59
CA THR A 37 -10.50 6.18 -10.39
C THR A 37 -10.80 6.47 -8.91
N ALA A 38 -10.44 5.55 -8.01
CA ALA A 38 -10.66 5.74 -6.58
C ALA A 38 -9.86 6.92 -6.01
N ILE A 39 -8.62 7.11 -6.46
CA ILE A 39 -7.77 8.23 -6.06
C ILE A 39 -8.30 9.55 -6.62
N ALA A 40 -8.64 9.60 -7.91
CA ALA A 40 -9.19 10.80 -8.54
C ALA A 40 -10.47 11.29 -7.85
N ALA A 41 -11.30 10.37 -7.35
CA ALA A 41 -12.51 10.70 -6.60
C ALA A 41 -12.26 11.32 -5.21
N ARG A 42 -11.11 11.04 -4.57
CA ARG A 42 -10.85 11.44 -3.17
C ARG A 42 -9.73 12.46 -3.00
N ALA A 43 -8.68 12.36 -3.79
CA ALA A 43 -7.46 13.15 -3.68
C ALA A 43 -6.83 13.43 -5.06
N PRO A 44 -7.53 14.12 -5.99
CA PRO A 44 -7.07 14.30 -7.37
C PRO A 44 -5.72 15.02 -7.46
N LYS A 45 -5.46 15.97 -6.55
CA LYS A 45 -4.23 16.77 -6.50
C LYS A 45 -2.96 15.92 -6.37
N ILE A 46 -3.05 14.71 -5.80
CA ILE A 46 -1.86 13.87 -5.62
C ILE A 46 -1.31 13.36 -6.96
N LEU A 47 -2.18 13.17 -7.96
CA LEU A 47 -1.82 12.70 -9.30
C LEU A 47 -1.27 13.83 -10.19
N GLU A 48 -1.41 15.09 -9.77
CA GLU A 48 -0.86 16.24 -10.48
C GLU A 48 0.65 16.43 -10.19
N HIS A 49 1.17 15.77 -9.16
CA HIS A 49 2.58 15.87 -8.79
C HIS A 49 3.46 15.05 -9.72
N TYR A 50 4.53 15.68 -10.22
CA TYR A 50 5.51 15.05 -11.09
C TYR A 50 6.13 13.82 -10.43
N GLY A 51 6.12 12.69 -11.15
CA GLY A 51 6.66 11.41 -10.67
C GLY A 51 5.71 10.61 -9.77
N VAL A 52 4.49 11.08 -9.52
CA VAL A 52 3.48 10.34 -8.73
C VAL A 52 2.50 9.62 -9.65
N GLY A 53 2.71 8.31 -9.83
CA GLY A 53 1.75 7.44 -10.51
C GLY A 53 0.65 6.92 -9.56
N PRO A 54 -0.35 6.18 -10.08
CA PRO A 54 -1.46 5.64 -9.30
C PRO A 54 -1.02 4.77 -8.11
N ASP A 55 -0.02 3.92 -8.32
CA ASP A 55 0.50 3.02 -7.27
C ASP A 55 1.24 3.80 -6.18
N THR A 56 2.06 4.79 -6.58
CA THR A 56 2.76 5.68 -5.65
C THR A 56 1.77 6.51 -4.85
N ALA A 57 0.76 7.07 -5.51
CA ALA A 57 -0.32 7.81 -4.86
C ALA A 57 -1.09 6.93 -3.86
N ALA A 58 -1.43 5.69 -4.25
CA ALA A 58 -2.07 4.73 -3.35
C ALA A 58 -1.20 4.46 -2.11
N ALA A 59 0.10 4.19 -2.30
CA ALA A 59 1.03 3.96 -1.20
C ALA A 59 1.13 5.17 -0.26
N LEU A 60 1.19 6.39 -0.80
CA LEU A 60 1.20 7.62 -0.01
C LEU A 60 -0.09 7.78 0.79
N LEU A 61 -1.25 7.54 0.19
CA LEU A 61 -2.53 7.63 0.88
C LEU A 61 -2.68 6.56 1.97
N ILE A 62 -2.21 5.33 1.73
CA ILE A 62 -2.23 4.26 2.73
C ILE A 62 -1.31 4.57 3.91
N THR A 63 -0.10 5.09 3.63
CA THR A 63 0.88 5.43 4.66
C THR A 63 0.47 6.65 5.48
N ALA A 64 -0.11 7.67 4.85
CA ALA A 64 -0.65 8.84 5.53
C ALA A 64 -1.90 8.50 6.37
N GLY A 65 -2.77 7.62 5.83
CA GLY A 65 -4.12 7.41 6.34
C GLY A 65 -4.89 8.73 6.44
N ASP A 66 -5.76 8.85 7.43
CA ASP A 66 -6.55 10.09 7.66
C ASP A 66 -5.75 11.21 8.36
N ASN A 67 -4.42 11.12 8.40
CA ASN A 67 -3.55 12.04 9.14
C ASN A 67 -2.38 12.53 8.30
N PRO A 68 -2.63 13.27 7.18
CA PRO A 68 -1.59 13.74 6.27
C PRO A 68 -0.52 14.61 6.97
N GLN A 69 -0.89 15.30 8.05
CA GLN A 69 0.04 16.10 8.88
C GLN A 69 1.15 15.29 9.54
N ARG A 70 1.07 13.95 9.60
CA ARG A 70 2.15 13.09 10.13
C ARG A 70 3.37 13.03 9.22
N MET A 71 3.23 13.45 7.95
CA MET A 71 4.29 13.47 6.94
C MET A 71 4.82 14.90 6.70
N GLY A 72 5.11 15.64 7.76
CA GLY A 72 5.61 17.03 7.66
C GLY A 72 7.08 17.17 7.22
N SER A 73 7.83 16.07 7.12
CA SER A 73 9.22 16.06 6.65
C SER A 73 9.60 14.71 6.07
N GLU A 74 10.65 14.68 5.24
CA GLU A 74 11.21 13.42 4.72
C GLU A 74 11.64 12.47 5.83
N ALA A 75 12.17 13.01 6.94
CA ALA A 75 12.54 12.21 8.12
C ALA A 75 11.32 11.59 8.81
N SER A 76 10.19 12.31 8.87
CA SER A 76 8.93 11.80 9.40
C SER A 76 8.36 10.68 8.52
N PHE A 77 8.44 10.83 7.20
CA PHE A 77 8.05 9.78 6.27
C PHE A 77 8.95 8.55 6.40
N ALA A 78 10.27 8.73 6.43
CA ALA A 78 11.22 7.63 6.65
C ALA A 78 10.95 6.92 7.99
N ALA A 79 10.55 7.65 9.03
CA ALA A 79 10.20 7.06 10.31
C ALA A 79 8.89 6.24 10.24
N LEU A 80 7.87 6.71 9.51
CA LEU A 80 6.62 5.99 9.29
C LEU A 80 6.83 4.71 8.48
N CYS A 81 7.68 4.77 7.45
CA CYS A 81 8.05 3.61 6.64
C CYS A 81 9.04 2.67 7.33
N GLY A 82 9.54 3.02 8.52
CA GLY A 82 10.51 2.21 9.25
C GLY A 82 11.93 2.17 8.64
N VAL A 83 12.27 3.18 7.84
CA VAL A 83 13.57 3.32 7.15
C VAL A 83 14.39 4.49 7.68
N SER A 84 13.93 5.20 8.70
CA SER A 84 14.71 6.27 9.32
C SER A 84 15.92 5.73 10.09
N PRO A 85 17.09 6.39 10.02
CA PRO A 85 18.25 6.03 10.81
C PRO A 85 18.04 6.42 12.29
N VAL A 86 18.21 5.45 13.18
CA VAL A 86 18.16 5.60 14.64
C VAL A 86 19.56 5.32 15.20
N GLU A 87 20.00 6.11 16.17
CA GLU A 87 21.26 5.86 16.88
C GLU A 87 21.19 4.50 17.61
N ALA A 88 22.17 3.63 17.35
CA ALA A 88 22.25 2.32 17.98
C ALA A 88 23.01 2.35 19.31
N SER A 89 23.69 3.45 19.62
CA SER A 89 24.48 3.64 20.83
C SER A 89 24.48 5.10 21.25
N SER A 90 24.38 5.36 22.55
CA SER A 90 24.45 6.71 23.14
C SER A 90 25.89 7.25 23.30
N GLY A 91 26.90 6.50 22.84
CA GLY A 91 28.33 6.81 23.01
C GLY A 91 29.01 7.42 21.77
N LYS A 92 30.33 7.61 21.83
CA LYS A 92 31.16 8.18 20.72
C LYS A 92 31.24 7.32 19.44
N THR A 93 30.65 6.14 19.42
CA THR A 93 30.64 5.25 18.26
C THR A 93 29.41 5.56 17.39
N GLN A 94 29.63 6.05 16.16
CA GLN A 94 28.54 6.22 15.19
C GLN A 94 28.15 4.87 14.60
N ARG A 95 27.11 4.25 15.14
CA ARG A 95 26.43 3.10 14.53
C ARG A 95 24.94 3.43 14.43
N ARG A 96 24.41 3.42 13.21
CA ARG A 96 22.99 3.67 12.95
C ARG A 96 22.28 2.35 12.67
N ARG A 97 21.07 2.16 13.18
CA ARG A 97 20.15 1.08 12.81
C ARG A 97 18.92 1.68 12.14
N LEU A 98 18.24 0.91 11.30
CA LEU A 98 16.94 1.33 10.77
C LEU A 98 15.87 1.21 11.85
N ASN A 99 14.91 2.12 11.82
CA ASN A 99 13.74 2.07 12.68
C ASN A 99 12.80 0.92 12.27
N SER A 100 12.91 -0.28 12.83
CA SER A 100 12.01 -1.40 12.48
C SER A 100 10.55 -1.24 12.96
N THR A 101 10.18 -0.10 13.55
CA THR A 101 8.85 0.13 14.14
C THR A 101 7.81 0.63 13.14
N ALA A 102 7.66 0.00 11.97
CA ALA A 102 6.51 0.26 11.10
C ALA A 102 5.15 -0.05 11.78
N ALA A 103 5.14 -0.66 12.97
CA ALA A 103 3.93 -0.90 13.77
C ALA A 103 4.07 -0.82 15.31
N ALA A 104 5.20 -0.36 15.89
CA ALA A 104 5.45 -0.56 17.34
C ALA A 104 5.68 0.70 18.19
N THR A 105 5.68 1.91 17.62
CA THR A 105 5.76 3.13 18.45
C THR A 105 4.87 4.23 17.88
N ALA A 106 3.57 3.92 17.77
CA ALA A 106 2.59 5.00 17.88
C ALA A 106 2.77 5.62 19.26
N ARG A 107 3.38 6.82 19.31
CA ARG A 107 3.24 7.71 20.46
C ARG A 107 1.73 7.79 20.75
N PRO A 108 1.26 7.56 21.98
CA PRO A 108 -0.17 7.68 22.26
C PRO A 108 -0.59 9.09 21.86
N THR A 109 -1.47 9.18 20.86
CA THR A 109 -2.16 10.43 20.56
C THR A 109 -2.98 10.78 21.80
N PRO A 110 -2.95 12.04 22.28
CA PRO A 110 -3.98 12.46 23.21
C PRO A 110 -5.33 12.19 22.53
N ARG A 111 -6.21 11.47 23.23
CA ARG A 111 -7.54 11.10 22.78
C ARG A 111 -8.28 12.38 22.36
N SER A 112 -8.34 12.64 21.05
CA SER A 112 -9.22 13.66 20.50
C SER A 112 -10.67 13.23 20.78
N THR A 113 -11.48 14.21 21.12
CA THR A 113 -12.88 14.18 21.55
C THR A 113 -13.79 13.22 20.77
N PRO A 114 -14.86 12.70 21.41
CA PRO A 114 -15.85 11.88 20.71
C PRO A 114 -16.50 12.71 19.61
N SER A 115 -16.35 12.27 18.36
CA SER A 115 -17.14 12.81 17.25
C SER A 115 -18.60 12.46 17.51
N SER A 116 -19.44 13.49 17.57
CA SER A 116 -20.90 13.37 17.66
C SER A 116 -21.45 12.91 16.31
N TRP A 117 -21.35 11.61 16.03
CA TRP A 117 -22.20 10.97 15.02
C TRP A 117 -23.49 10.54 15.71
N PRO A 118 -24.67 10.84 15.15
CA PRO A 118 -25.91 10.31 15.69
C PRO A 118 -25.91 8.80 15.44
N ALA A 119 -26.13 8.05 16.52
CA ALA A 119 -26.34 6.62 16.47
C ALA A 119 -27.47 6.28 15.48
N CYS A 120 -27.15 5.53 14.42
CA CYS A 120 -28.16 4.80 13.68
C CYS A 120 -28.62 3.63 14.57
N ALA A 121 -29.64 3.89 15.39
CA ALA A 121 -30.41 2.87 16.05
C ALA A 121 -31.24 2.09 15.01
N GLY A 122 -31.24 0.76 15.13
CA GLY A 122 -32.31 -0.08 14.58
C GLY A 122 -31.91 -0.98 13.41
N ILE A 123 -31.30 -2.13 13.71
CA ILE A 123 -31.47 -3.34 12.89
C ILE A 123 -31.88 -4.47 13.83
N PRO A 124 -33.13 -4.98 13.78
CA PRO A 124 -33.52 -6.15 14.56
C PRO A 124 -32.93 -7.42 13.94
N ALA A 125 -32.35 -8.27 14.80
CA ALA A 125 -31.82 -9.58 14.45
C ALA A 125 -32.94 -10.51 13.96
N ARG A 126 -32.76 -11.09 12.77
CA ARG A 126 -33.68 -12.08 12.20
C ARG A 126 -33.40 -13.45 12.83
N ALA A 127 -34.39 -14.00 13.53
CA ALA A 127 -34.34 -15.35 14.07
C ALA A 127 -34.36 -16.38 12.94
N THR A 128 -33.42 -17.32 13.02
CA THR A 128 -33.33 -18.51 12.16
C THR A 128 -34.38 -19.53 12.62
N THR A 129 -35.11 -20.13 11.67
CA THR A 129 -35.78 -21.42 11.84
C THR A 129 -35.26 -22.33 10.74
#